data_AF-A0A420YPB3-F1
#
_entry.id   AF-A0A420YPB3-F1
#
_cell.length_a   1.000
_cell.length_b   1.000
_cell.length_c   1.000
_cell.angle_alpha   90.00
_cell.angle_beta   90.00
_cell.angle_gamma   90.00
#
_symmetry.space_group_name_H-M   'P 1'
#
loop_
_entity.id
_entity.type
_entity.pdbx_description
1 polymer ?
#
loop_
_entity_poly.entity_id
_entity_poly.type
_entity_poly.pdbx_seq_one_letter_code
_entity_poly.pdbx_strand_id
1 'polypeptide(L)'
;MTHLYLEPLSGISGDMLNGLLIDLGASSDYLQQELKKLAVDGYHLHIHKIAKSSIYGIDFDVHLEHGEKDHGIHGDFTHEHGHHHEHEHHHEHNHHEHDHHHEHNHHHEHDHH
;
A
#
# COMPACT_ATOMS: atom_id res chain seq x y z
N MET A 1 -28.08 17.92 2.11
CA MET A 1 -27.16 17.11 2.93
C MET A 1 -25.88 17.92 3.06
N THR A 2 -25.45 18.29 4.27
CA THR A 2 -24.37 19.29 4.51
C THR A 2 -23.18 18.72 5.29
N HIS A 3 -23.23 17.43 5.62
CA HIS A 3 -22.22 16.76 6.44
C HIS A 3 -21.57 15.65 5.61
N LEU A 4 -20.25 15.64 5.59
CA LEU A 4 -19.42 14.56 5.07
C LEU A 4 -18.81 13.82 6.26
N TYR A 5 -19.00 12.52 6.32
CA TYR A 5 -18.43 11.64 7.35
C TYR A 5 -17.44 10.69 6.68
N LEU A 6 -16.21 10.64 7.17
CA LEU A 6 -15.11 9.86 6.61
C LEU A 6 -14.59 8.88 7.66
N GLU A 7 -14.65 7.59 7.35
CA GLU A 7 -14.05 6.51 8.15
C GLU A 7 -13.00 5.75 7.33
N PRO A 8 -11.79 6.32 7.15
CA PRO A 8 -10.73 5.62 6.46
C PRO A 8 -10.08 4.59 7.40
N LEU A 9 -10.28 3.30 7.12
CA LEU A 9 -9.72 2.18 7.88
C LEU A 9 -8.18 2.19 7.95
N SER A 10 -7.52 2.74 6.93
CA SER A 10 -6.05 2.77 6.79
C SER A 10 -5.50 4.16 6.44
N GLY A 11 -6.29 5.21 6.68
CA GLY A 11 -6.01 6.55 6.17
C GLY A 11 -6.48 6.77 4.72
N ILE A 12 -6.45 8.03 4.29
CA ILE A 12 -6.76 8.46 2.93
C ILE A 12 -5.66 9.41 2.47
N SER A 13 -5.06 9.14 1.31
CA SER A 13 -4.05 10.00 0.72
C SER A 13 -4.68 11.31 0.20
N GLY A 14 -3.86 12.34 0.04
CA GLY A 14 -4.35 13.68 -0.33
C GLY A 14 -5.02 13.71 -1.70
N ASP A 15 -4.49 12.96 -2.67
CA ASP A 15 -5.06 12.78 -4.00
C ASP A 15 -6.43 12.08 -3.95
N MET A 16 -6.57 10.99 -3.17
CA MET A 16 -7.85 10.32 -2.96
C MET A 16 -8.89 11.24 -2.32
N LEU A 17 -8.49 12.05 -1.33
CA LEU A 17 -9.38 13.04 -0.72
C LEU A 17 -9.80 14.12 -1.72
N ASN A 18 -8.87 14.63 -2.53
CA ASN A 18 -9.17 15.62 -3.56
C ASN A 18 -10.13 15.07 -4.62
N GLY A 19 -9.89 13.84 -5.08
CA GLY A 19 -10.78 13.13 -6.02
C GLY A 19 -12.19 12.98 -5.44
N LEU A 20 -12.31 12.56 -4.18
CA LEU A 20 -13.60 12.48 -3.48
C LEU A 20 -14.33 13.82 -3.45
N LEU A 21 -13.66 14.91 -3.04
CA LEU A 21 -14.30 16.22 -2.93
C LEU A 21 -14.79 16.74 -4.29
N ILE A 22 -14.04 16.48 -5.36
CA ILE A 22 -14.44 16.83 -6.73
C ILE A 22 -15.62 15.98 -7.17
N ASP A 23 -15.63 14.67 -6.90
CA ASP A 23 -16.76 13.79 -7.24
C ASP A 23 -18.05 14.19 -6.48
N LEU A 24 -17.91 14.73 -5.26
CA LEU A 24 -19.01 15.31 -4.48
C LEU A 24 -19.49 16.68 -5.00
N GLY A 25 -18.83 17.26 -5.99
CA GLY A 25 -19.23 18.49 -6.67
C GLY A 25 -18.33 19.71 -6.44
N ALA A 26 -17.17 19.56 -5.82
CA ALA A 26 -16.18 20.65 -5.78
C ALA A 26 -15.68 20.99 -7.19
N SER A 27 -15.47 22.28 -7.47
CA SER A 27 -15.05 22.75 -8.79
C SER A 27 -13.55 22.57 -9.01
N SER A 28 -13.19 21.75 -10.01
CA SER A 28 -11.81 21.60 -10.47
C SER A 28 -11.25 22.89 -11.07
N ASP A 29 -12.08 23.69 -11.73
CA ASP A 29 -11.68 24.99 -12.28
C ASP A 29 -11.33 25.98 -11.18
N TYR A 30 -12.14 26.03 -10.12
CA TYR A 30 -11.86 26.85 -8.94
C TYR A 30 -10.55 26.42 -8.27
N LEU A 31 -10.34 25.10 -8.09
CA LEU A 31 -9.09 24.57 -7.54
C LEU A 31 -7.88 25.00 -8.38
N GLN A 32 -7.94 24.88 -9.70
CA GLN A 32 -6.87 25.33 -10.60
C GLN A 32 -6.61 26.84 -10.50
N GLN A 33 -7.66 27.66 -10.36
CA GLN A 33 -7.51 29.11 -10.17
C GLN A 33 -6.83 29.45 -8.85
N GLU A 34 -7.17 28.78 -7.76
CA GLU A 34 -6.55 28.99 -6.46
C GLU A 34 -5.09 28.55 -6.46
N LEU A 35 -4.76 27.40 -7.07
CA LEU A 35 -3.38 26.91 -7.15
C LEU A 35 -2.46 27.85 -7.95
N LYS A 36 -2.96 28.51 -9.00
CA LYS A 36 -2.21 29.52 -9.76
C LYS A 36 -1.71 30.68 -8.89
N LYS A 37 -2.34 30.96 -7.75
CA LYS A 37 -1.92 32.03 -6.84
C LYS A 37 -0.64 31.69 -6.06
N LEU A 38 -0.29 30.41 -5.97
CA LEU A 38 0.93 29.95 -5.28
C LEU A 38 2.21 30.22 -6.08
N ALA A 39 2.08 30.65 -7.35
CA ALA A 39 3.21 30.90 -8.26
C ALA A 39 4.18 29.72 -8.38
N VAL A 40 3.62 28.49 -8.36
CA VAL A 40 4.34 27.24 -8.62
C VAL A 40 4.02 26.80 -10.05
N ASP A 41 5.05 26.50 -10.83
CA ASP A 41 4.95 26.03 -12.22
C ASP A 41 5.46 24.59 -12.36
N GLY A 42 5.51 24.08 -13.59
CA GLY A 42 6.08 22.76 -13.89
C GLY A 42 5.21 21.57 -13.47
N TYR A 43 3.89 21.74 -13.36
CA TYR A 43 2.97 20.63 -13.10
C TYR A 43 1.65 20.76 -13.86
N HIS A 44 0.97 19.62 -14.04
CA HIS A 44 -0.34 19.50 -14.64
C HIS A 44 -1.25 18.64 -13.77
N LEU A 45 -2.52 19.02 -13.65
CA LEU A 45 -3.52 18.20 -12.97
C LEU A 45 -4.23 17.30 -13.98
N HIS A 46 -4.29 16.02 -13.67
CA HIS A 46 -5.10 15.03 -14.35
C HIS A 46 -6.28 14.69 -13.45
N ILE A 47 -7.49 15.01 -13.90
CA ILE A 47 -8.71 14.79 -13.12
C ILE A 47 -9.67 14.03 -14.01
N HIS A 48 -9.75 12.72 -13.83
CA HIS A 48 -10.50 11.82 -14.72
C HIS A 48 -11.49 10.99 -13.93
N LYS A 49 -12.67 10.78 -14.51
CA LYS A 49 -13.58 9.76 -13.99
C LYS A 49 -13.08 8.39 -14.41
N ILE A 50 -12.81 7.54 -13.44
CA ILE A 50 -12.31 6.19 -13.65
C ILE A 50 -13.34 5.15 -13.19
N ALA A 51 -13.23 3.96 -13.76
CA ALA A 51 -13.98 2.79 -13.34
C ALA A 51 -13.03 1.59 -13.23
N LYS A 52 -12.98 0.95 -12.06
CA LYS A 52 -12.15 -0.26 -11.83
C LYS A 52 -12.96 -1.26 -11.04
N SER A 53 -13.11 -2.48 -11.55
CA SER A 53 -13.88 -3.55 -10.89
C SER A 53 -15.30 -3.12 -10.49
N SER A 54 -15.98 -2.37 -11.36
CA SER A 54 -17.32 -1.78 -11.13
C SER A 54 -17.40 -0.70 -10.04
N ILE A 55 -16.27 -0.22 -9.53
CA ILE A 55 -16.18 0.93 -8.64
C ILE A 55 -15.84 2.16 -9.49
N TYR A 56 -16.58 3.25 -9.27
CA TYR A 56 -16.41 4.51 -10.00
C TYR A 56 -15.94 5.60 -9.05
N GLY A 57 -15.10 6.50 -9.53
CA GLY A 57 -14.65 7.66 -8.78
C GLY A 57 -13.82 8.59 -9.66
N ILE A 58 -13.33 9.67 -9.05
CA ILE A 58 -12.39 10.58 -9.69
C ILE A 58 -10.97 10.18 -9.30
N ASP A 59 -10.14 9.96 -10.30
CA ASP A 59 -8.69 9.87 -10.20
C ASP A 59 -8.13 11.29 -10.30
N PHE A 60 -7.54 11.77 -9.20
CA PHE A 60 -6.88 13.07 -9.13
C PHE A 60 -5.39 12.81 -9.11
N ASP A 61 -4.66 13.26 -10.14
CA ASP A 61 -3.22 13.11 -10.18
C ASP A 61 -2.49 14.41 -10.54
N VAL A 62 -1.32 14.60 -9.95
CA VAL A 62 -0.43 15.74 -10.20
C VAL A 62 0.76 15.26 -11.00
N HIS A 63 0.83 15.56 -12.28
CA HIS A 63 1.99 15.23 -13.11
C HIS A 63 3.01 16.37 -13.06
N LEU A 64 4.27 16.06 -12.81
CA LEU A 64 5.36 17.03 -12.88
C LEU A 64 5.96 17.02 -14.30
N GLU A 65 6.23 18.20 -14.86
CA GLU A 65 6.91 18.34 -16.15
C GLU A 65 8.39 17.90 -16.05
N HIS A 66 8.99 18.11 -14.87
CA HIS A 66 10.39 17.78 -14.59
C HIS A 66 10.51 17.16 -13.20
N GLY A 67 11.36 16.13 -13.08
CA GLY A 67 11.60 15.41 -11.83
C GLY A 67 10.63 14.23 -11.62
N GLU A 68 10.95 13.39 -10.63
CA GLU A 68 10.10 12.30 -10.20
C GLU A 68 9.35 12.71 -8.93
N LYS A 69 8.14 12.16 -8.75
CA LYS A 69 7.43 12.29 -7.49
C LYS A 69 8.23 11.60 -6.39
N ASP A 70 8.16 12.16 -5.19
CA ASP A 70 8.61 11.43 -4.01
C ASP A 70 7.78 10.13 -3.89
N HIS A 71 8.46 9.00 -3.71
CA HIS A 71 7.84 7.71 -3.47
C HIS A 71 7.40 7.53 -2.01
N GLY A 72 7.50 8.58 -1.21
CA GLY A 72 7.08 8.63 0.19
C GLY A 72 8.24 8.32 1.13
N ILE A 73 7.91 8.04 2.39
CA ILE A 73 8.93 7.76 3.42
C ILE A 73 9.60 6.42 3.10
N HIS A 74 10.92 6.47 2.89
CA HIS A 74 11.77 5.28 2.76
C HIS A 74 11.60 4.38 4.00
N GLY A 75 10.92 3.23 3.84
CA GLY A 75 10.92 2.15 4.83
C GLY A 75 9.58 1.75 5.48
N ASP A 76 8.43 2.33 5.12
CA ASP A 76 7.16 2.05 5.84
C ASP A 76 6.16 1.14 5.08
N PHE A 77 6.42 0.81 3.80
CA PHE A 77 5.53 -0.08 3.02
C PHE A 77 6.24 -1.18 2.25
N THR A 78 7.57 -1.30 2.38
CA THR A 78 8.32 -2.43 1.83
C THR A 78 8.26 -3.58 2.83
N HIS A 79 7.14 -4.32 2.84
CA HIS A 79 7.23 -5.73 3.19
C HIS A 79 8.02 -6.43 2.08
N GLU A 80 9.35 -6.31 2.11
CA GLU A 80 10.25 -7.25 1.44
C GLU A 80 10.09 -8.61 2.14
N HIS A 81 9.00 -9.30 1.84
CA HIS A 81 8.95 -10.75 1.97
C HIS A 81 9.78 -11.32 0.83
N GLY A 82 11.10 -11.23 0.97
CA GLY A 82 12.04 -12.09 0.26
C GLY A 82 11.81 -13.53 0.71
N HIS A 83 10.76 -14.17 0.19
CA HIS A 83 10.57 -15.61 0.29
C HIS A 83 11.58 -16.29 -0.61
N HIS A 84 12.84 -16.38 -0.15
CA HIS A 84 13.83 -17.26 -0.73
C HIS A 84 13.56 -18.67 -0.23
N HIS A 85 12.54 -19.32 -0.80
CA HIS A 85 12.35 -20.76 -0.67
C HIS A 85 13.18 -21.45 -1.76
N GLU A 86 14.50 -21.55 -1.55
CA GLU A 86 15.28 -22.57 -2.24
C GLU A 86 15.01 -23.92 -1.58
N HIS A 87 14.04 -24.64 -2.13
CA HIS A 87 13.87 -26.07 -1.88
C HIS A 87 14.67 -26.86 -2.93
N GLU A 88 15.96 -27.05 -2.70
CA GLU A 88 16.68 -28.18 -3.31
C GLU A 88 16.56 -29.40 -2.42
N HIS A 89 15.55 -30.23 -2.70
CA HIS A 89 15.47 -31.59 -2.17
C HIS A 89 16.29 -32.54 -3.06
N HIS A 90 17.59 -32.61 -2.80
CA HIS A 90 18.41 -33.74 -3.23
C HIS A 90 18.55 -34.72 -2.06
N HIS A 91 17.68 -35.72 -2.03
CA HIS A 91 17.85 -36.89 -1.16
C HIS A 91 18.67 -37.94 -1.90
N GLU A 92 19.99 -37.88 -1.75
CA GLU A 92 20.85 -39.01 -2.07
C GLU A 92 20.98 -39.88 -0.81
N HIS A 93 20.35 -41.05 -0.85
CA HIS A 93 20.46 -42.05 0.21
C HIS A 93 21.83 -42.71 0.14
N ASN A 94 22.68 -42.47 1.14
CA ASN A 94 23.80 -43.36 1.41
C ASN A 94 23.99 -43.58 2.92
N HIS A 95 23.96 -44.85 3.28
CA HIS A 95 23.98 -45.38 4.64
C HIS A 95 25.31 -45.12 5.34
N HIS A 96 25.28 -44.57 6.56
CA HIS A 96 26.25 -44.93 7.58
C HIS A 96 25.56 -45.09 8.94
N GLU A 97 25.60 -46.32 9.44
CA GLU A 97 25.29 -46.70 10.81
C GLU A 97 26.15 -45.90 11.77
N HIS A 98 25.53 -45.19 12.72
CA HIS A 98 26.13 -44.96 14.02
C HIS A 98 25.09 -45.15 15.11
N ASP A 99 25.46 -46.07 15.99
CA ASP A 99 24.75 -46.58 17.14
C ASP A 99 24.71 -45.53 18.28
N HIS A 100 23.73 -45.72 19.16
CA HIS A 100 23.66 -45.24 20.55
C HIS A 100 22.87 -43.94 20.91
N HIS A 101 21.64 -44.19 21.40
CA HIS A 101 21.22 -44.04 22.81
C HIS A 101 20.55 -42.75 23.36
N HIS A 102 19.44 -43.03 24.08
CA HIS A 102 18.69 -42.30 25.13
C HIS A 102 17.57 -41.34 24.66
N GLU A 103 16.29 -41.72 24.80
CA GLU A 103 15.41 -41.60 25.99
C GLU A 103 15.23 -40.14 26.49
N HIS A 104 14.06 -39.54 26.26
CA HIS A 104 12.95 -39.54 27.23
C HIS A 104 11.72 -38.77 26.72
N ASN A 105 10.56 -39.27 27.13
CA ASN A 105 9.28 -38.58 27.24
C ASN A 105 9.44 -37.13 27.77
N HIS A 106 8.57 -36.21 27.38
CA HIS A 106 7.42 -35.82 28.22
C HIS A 106 6.53 -34.79 27.52
N HIS A 107 5.28 -35.20 27.42
CA HIS A 107 4.06 -34.42 27.24
C HIS A 107 3.90 -33.45 28.42
N HIS A 108 3.66 -32.16 28.17
CA HIS A 108 3.00 -31.27 29.12
C HIS A 108 2.22 -30.19 28.37
N GLU A 109 0.90 -30.38 28.27
CA GLU A 109 -0.04 -29.29 28.47
C GLU A 109 0.22 -28.69 29.86
N HIS A 110 0.18 -27.36 29.97
CA HIS A 110 -0.51 -26.69 31.07
C HIS A 110 -0.81 -25.24 30.73
N ASP A 111 -2.11 -25.00 30.64
CA ASP A 111 -2.86 -23.76 30.85
C ASP A 111 -2.48 -23.09 32.17
N HIS A 112 -2.26 -21.77 32.18
CA HIS A 112 -2.33 -20.93 33.39
C HIS A 112 -2.59 -19.45 33.05
N HIS A 113 -3.83 -19.03 33.38
CA HIS A 113 -4.35 -17.70 33.75
C HIS A 113 -4.45 -16.58 32.70
#